data_AF-A0A1B3ND55-F1
#
_entry.id   AF-A0A1B3ND55-F1
#
_cell.length_a   1.000
_cell.length_b   1.000
_cell.length_c   1.000
_cell.angle_alpha   90.00
_cell.angle_beta   90.00
_cell.angle_gamma   90.00
#
_symmetry.space_group_name_H-M   'P 1'
#
loop_
_entity.id
_entity.type
_entity.pdbx_description
1 polymer ?
#
loop_
_entity_poly.entity_id
_entity_poly.type
_entity_poly.pdbx_seq_one_letter_code
_entity_poly.pdbx_strand_id
1 'polypeptide(L)'
;MQQLRDMIEAEGLAPHDLVIAGRMSLKFGKRTTNVYDEECDEWVPYVADLSISRAGQVVQHLDATSEAFVELAKTLTSVVRLPLHAVFVPVDAAGPAETASFSYPYGMIDALAKADDVFFEALITGNAEQLNEVAWTRFQHTAEFAQGAWTRDAFIALKREYAASDYAIGLGLNEYIGWFMKSAEALDPSGALKPEVVAQAESMLDAWSETDTEGQKFWLSRNLEVHPRHQALYGQLVDDRLAAKAPGMGR
;
A
#
# COMPACT_ATOMS: atom_id res chain seq x y z
N MET A 1 -3.57 16.61 16.38
CA MET A 1 -4.39 15.51 16.92
C MET A 1 -4.49 15.54 18.45
N GLN A 2 -3.78 16.44 19.14
CA GLN A 2 -3.70 16.43 20.60
C GLN A 2 -5.04 16.81 21.25
N GLN A 3 -5.72 17.84 20.74
CA GLN A 3 -7.01 18.25 21.29
C GLN A 3 -8.07 17.16 21.20
N LEU A 4 -8.07 16.41 20.11
CA LEU A 4 -8.98 15.27 19.94
C LEU A 4 -8.71 14.18 20.98
N ARG A 5 -7.45 13.92 21.33
CA ARG A 5 -7.07 12.98 22.40
C ARG A 5 -7.54 13.50 23.76
N ASP A 6 -7.25 14.76 24.08
CA ASP A 6 -7.62 15.38 25.36
C ASP A 6 -9.13 15.36 25.57
N MET A 7 -9.90 15.60 24.51
CA MET A 7 -11.35 15.54 24.52
C MET A 7 -11.88 14.12 24.72
N ILE A 8 -11.33 13.13 24.00
CA ILE A 8 -11.68 11.70 24.18
C ILE A 8 -11.39 11.24 25.61
N GLU A 9 -10.26 11.65 26.18
CA GLU A 9 -9.88 11.35 27.56
C GLU A 9 -10.81 12.03 28.57
N ALA A 10 -11.11 13.32 28.38
CA ALA A 10 -12.01 14.07 29.25
C ALA A 10 -13.43 13.49 29.26
N GLU A 11 -13.90 12.94 28.15
CA GLU A 11 -15.20 12.27 28.03
C GLU A 11 -15.18 10.80 28.48
N GLY A 12 -14.01 10.27 28.88
CA GLY A 12 -13.85 8.88 29.31
C GLY A 12 -14.18 7.86 28.22
N LEU A 13 -13.99 8.24 26.95
CA LEU A 13 -14.31 7.39 25.81
C LEU A 13 -13.16 6.41 25.55
N ALA A 14 -13.48 5.13 25.40
CA ALA A 14 -12.49 4.09 25.09
C ALA A 14 -12.05 4.19 23.61
N PRO A 15 -10.76 4.46 23.30
CA PRO A 15 -10.30 4.70 21.93
C PRO A 15 -10.59 3.59 20.91
N HIS A 16 -10.67 2.35 21.36
CA HIS A 16 -10.89 1.18 20.51
C HIS A 16 -12.34 1.03 20.04
N ASP A 17 -13.29 1.67 20.72
CA ASP A 17 -14.71 1.64 20.37
C ASP A 17 -15.12 2.80 19.45
N LEU A 18 -14.20 3.72 19.18
CA LEU A 18 -14.46 4.95 18.44
C LEU A 18 -14.13 4.81 16.96
N VAL A 19 -14.97 5.44 16.15
CA VAL A 19 -14.84 5.56 14.71
C VAL A 19 -14.88 7.04 14.33
N ILE A 20 -13.94 7.46 13.48
CA ILE A 20 -13.98 8.75 12.80
C ILE A 20 -14.72 8.55 11.48
N ALA A 21 -15.86 9.21 11.35
CA ALA A 21 -16.68 9.18 10.14
C ALA A 21 -16.89 10.59 9.59
N GLY A 22 -16.99 10.71 8.27
CA GLY A 22 -17.17 12.01 7.64
C GLY A 22 -17.38 11.91 6.15
N ARG A 23 -17.31 13.07 5.50
CA ARG A 23 -17.49 13.21 4.06
C ARG A 23 -16.42 14.10 3.47
N MET A 24 -15.94 13.68 2.31
CA MET A 24 -15.10 14.42 1.39
C MET A 24 -15.95 15.16 0.36
N SER A 25 -15.50 16.34 -0.04
CA SER A 25 -16.06 17.08 -1.17
C SER A 25 -14.93 17.74 -1.98
N LEU A 26 -15.26 18.25 -3.16
CA LEU A 26 -14.34 19.06 -3.97
C LEU A 26 -14.60 20.55 -3.75
N LYS A 27 -13.51 21.33 -3.71
CA LYS A 27 -13.55 22.79 -3.75
C LYS A 27 -12.55 23.29 -4.79
N PHE A 28 -12.84 24.46 -5.35
CA PHE A 28 -11.89 25.12 -6.24
C PHE A 28 -10.56 25.35 -5.50
N GLY A 29 -9.48 24.84 -6.10
CA GLY A 29 -8.12 25.02 -5.61
C GLY A 29 -7.46 26.21 -6.30
N LYS A 30 -7.17 26.06 -7.58
CA LYS A 30 -6.48 27.08 -8.40
C LYS A 30 -6.71 26.86 -9.88
N ARG A 31 -6.41 27.88 -10.68
CA ARG A 31 -6.15 27.72 -12.12
C ARG A 31 -4.73 27.24 -12.33
N THR A 32 -4.53 26.25 -13.19
CA THR A 32 -3.23 25.67 -13.50
C THR A 32 -3.15 25.18 -14.94
N THR A 33 -2.01 24.62 -15.33
CA THR A 33 -1.77 24.10 -16.68
C THR A 33 -1.67 22.58 -16.59
N ASN A 34 -2.41 21.87 -17.44
CA ASN A 34 -2.39 20.40 -17.46
C ASN A 34 -1.14 19.86 -18.20
N VAL A 35 -1.03 18.53 -18.30
CA VAL A 35 0.10 17.86 -18.99
C VAL A 35 0.16 18.10 -20.50
N TYR A 36 -0.86 18.73 -21.07
CA TYR A 36 -0.99 19.08 -22.49
C TYR A 36 -0.82 20.59 -22.73
N ASP A 37 -0.29 21.33 -21.76
CA ASP A 37 -0.10 22.79 -21.81
C ASP A 37 -1.40 23.61 -21.94
N GLU A 38 -2.54 23.06 -21.53
CA GLU A 38 -3.84 23.75 -21.53
C GLU A 38 -4.17 24.31 -20.14
N GLU A 39 -4.74 25.52 -20.09
CA GLU A 39 -5.28 26.06 -18.84
C GLU A 39 -6.51 25.27 -18.38
N CYS A 40 -6.54 24.95 -17.09
CA CYS A 40 -7.63 24.23 -16.44
C CYS A 40 -7.83 24.73 -15.01
N ASP A 41 -9.05 24.54 -14.50
CA ASP A 41 -9.36 24.78 -13.10
C ASP A 41 -9.19 23.46 -12.32
N GLU A 42 -8.33 23.48 -11.31
CA GLU A 42 -8.06 22.35 -10.41
C GLU A 42 -9.00 22.40 -9.21
N TRP A 43 -9.76 21.33 -9.03
CA TRP A 43 -10.65 21.11 -7.89
C TRP A 43 -10.01 20.10 -6.95
N VAL A 44 -9.76 20.53 -5.71
CA VAL A 44 -9.03 19.74 -4.73
C VAL A 44 -9.97 19.11 -3.69
N PRO A 45 -9.67 17.89 -3.26
CA PRO A 45 -10.41 17.21 -2.21
C PRO A 45 -10.23 17.92 -0.85
N TYR A 46 -11.31 18.05 -0.10
CA TYR A 46 -11.28 18.53 1.28
C TYR A 46 -12.30 17.78 2.16
N VAL A 47 -12.01 17.71 3.45
CA VAL A 47 -12.93 17.14 4.44
C VAL A 47 -14.04 18.16 4.72
N ALA A 48 -15.27 17.82 4.36
CA ALA A 48 -16.44 18.67 4.48
C ALA A 48 -17.14 18.55 5.83
N ASP A 49 -17.13 17.35 6.42
CA ASP A 49 -17.70 17.09 7.73
C ASP A 49 -16.95 15.95 8.45
N LEU A 50 -16.96 16.01 9.78
CA LEU A 50 -16.36 15.02 10.67
C LEU A 50 -17.24 14.78 11.89
N SER A 51 -17.27 13.52 12.29
CA SER A 51 -17.97 13.05 13.48
C SER A 51 -17.23 11.89 14.11
N ILE A 52 -17.40 11.76 15.42
CA ILE A 52 -16.93 10.63 16.22
C ILE A 52 -18.15 9.79 16.54
N SER A 53 -18.08 8.52 16.21
CA SER A 53 -19.15 7.56 16.44
C SER A 53 -18.69 6.42 17.34
N ARG A 54 -19.61 5.89 18.15
CA ARG A 54 -19.43 4.68 18.97
C ARG A 54 -20.62 3.75 18.73
N ALA A 55 -20.35 2.50 18.37
CA ALA A 55 -21.40 1.53 18.07
C ALA A 55 -22.48 2.04 17.07
N GLY A 56 -22.04 2.81 16.05
CA GLY A 56 -22.92 3.39 15.03
C GLY A 56 -23.71 4.64 15.45
N GLN A 57 -23.55 5.09 16.69
CA GLN A 57 -24.16 6.33 17.17
C GLN A 57 -23.12 7.46 17.16
N VAL A 58 -23.48 8.60 16.58
CA VAL A 58 -22.64 9.80 16.66
C VAL A 58 -22.60 10.28 18.11
N VAL A 59 -21.42 10.24 18.69
CA VAL A 59 -21.14 10.77 20.03
C VAL A 59 -20.89 12.26 19.93
N GLN A 60 -20.22 12.71 18.86
CA GLN A 60 -19.87 14.11 18.68
C GLN A 60 -19.71 14.48 17.21
N HIS A 61 -20.22 15.66 16.85
CA HIS A 61 -19.87 16.33 15.60
C HIS A 61 -18.75 17.33 15.86
N LEU A 62 -17.73 17.33 14.99
CA LEU A 62 -16.64 18.29 15.08
C LEU A 62 -16.95 19.51 14.24
N ASP A 63 -16.99 20.69 14.86
CA ASP A 63 -17.19 21.95 14.15
C ASP A 63 -16.02 22.24 13.21
N ALA A 64 -16.28 22.64 11.97
CA ALA A 64 -15.26 22.87 10.95
C ALA A 64 -14.23 23.97 11.32
N THR A 65 -14.59 24.85 12.25
CA THR A 65 -13.72 25.91 12.79
C THR A 65 -12.96 25.47 14.04
N SER A 66 -13.30 24.33 14.62
CA SER A 66 -12.58 23.78 15.78
C SER A 66 -11.19 23.31 15.36
N GLU A 67 -10.21 23.51 16.25
CA GLU A 67 -8.85 23.06 16.01
C GLU A 67 -8.77 21.53 15.93
N ALA A 68 -9.57 20.80 16.72
CA ALA A 68 -9.73 19.35 16.59
C ALA A 68 -10.14 18.90 15.18
N PHE A 69 -11.08 19.61 14.53
CA PHE A 69 -11.45 19.34 13.14
C PHE A 69 -10.30 19.60 12.19
N VAL A 70 -9.64 20.76 12.30
CA VAL A 70 -8.56 21.17 11.39
C VAL A 70 -7.39 20.18 11.47
N GLU A 71 -6.99 19.81 12.68
CA GLU A 71 -5.93 18.84 12.90
C GLU A 71 -6.28 17.47 12.31
N LEU A 72 -7.49 16.97 12.58
CA LEU A 72 -7.92 15.66 12.11
C LEU A 72 -8.09 15.63 10.58
N ALA A 73 -8.68 16.68 9.99
CA ALA A 73 -8.82 16.82 8.55
C ALA A 73 -7.45 16.82 7.85
N LYS A 74 -6.45 17.48 8.44
CA LYS A 74 -5.07 17.45 7.95
C LYS A 74 -4.50 16.02 8.00
N THR A 75 -4.62 15.32 9.14
CA THR A 75 -4.16 13.93 9.27
C THR A 75 -4.82 13.00 8.26
N LEU A 76 -6.15 13.11 8.07
CA LEU A 76 -6.88 12.27 7.14
C LEU A 76 -6.44 12.51 5.68
N THR A 77 -6.24 13.77 5.30
CA THR A 77 -5.82 14.14 3.94
C THR A 77 -4.35 13.85 3.66
N SER A 78 -3.45 13.92 4.65
CA SER A 78 -2.02 13.68 4.45
C SER A 78 -1.60 12.22 4.65
N VAL A 79 -2.25 11.47 5.53
CA VAL A 79 -1.77 10.14 5.96
C VAL A 79 -2.65 8.99 5.47
N VAL A 80 -3.98 9.15 5.44
CA VAL A 80 -4.91 8.02 5.32
C VAL A 80 -5.33 7.74 3.87
N ARG A 81 -5.08 8.68 2.94
CA ARG A 81 -5.51 8.66 1.53
C ARG A 81 -7.01 8.44 1.39
N LEU A 82 -7.76 9.53 1.43
CA LEU A 82 -9.21 9.55 1.34
C LEU A 82 -9.71 9.29 -0.10
N PRO A 83 -10.97 8.81 -0.27
CA PRO A 83 -11.49 8.25 -1.52
C PRO A 83 -11.82 9.28 -2.62
N LEU A 84 -11.22 10.48 -2.58
CA LEU A 84 -11.49 11.54 -3.54
C LEU A 84 -10.17 12.15 -4.01
N HIS A 85 -10.01 12.24 -5.33
CA HIS A 85 -8.82 12.78 -5.98
C HIS A 85 -9.06 14.18 -6.52
N ALA A 86 -7.98 14.90 -6.83
CA ALA A 86 -8.10 16.16 -7.54
C ALA A 86 -8.67 15.95 -8.95
N VAL A 87 -9.51 16.87 -9.39
CA VAL A 87 -10.15 16.84 -10.70
C VAL A 87 -9.79 18.12 -11.46
N PHE A 88 -9.36 17.98 -12.70
CA PHE A 88 -9.09 19.10 -13.60
C PHE A 88 -10.27 19.25 -14.55
N VAL A 89 -10.82 20.47 -14.63
CA VAL A 89 -11.92 20.80 -15.55
C VAL A 89 -11.53 21.97 -16.46
N PRO A 90 -12.16 22.12 -17.63
CA PRO A 90 -11.96 23.31 -18.45
C PRO A 90 -12.20 24.58 -17.65
N VAL A 91 -11.43 25.62 -17.97
CA VAL A 91 -11.58 26.94 -17.37
C VAL A 91 -13.04 27.41 -17.41
N ASP A 92 -13.51 27.91 -16.27
CA ASP A 92 -14.87 28.46 -16.06
C ASP A 92 -16.02 27.44 -16.25
N ALA A 93 -15.71 26.14 -16.35
CA ALA A 93 -16.71 25.08 -16.30
C ALA A 93 -17.31 24.94 -14.89
N ALA A 94 -18.51 24.37 -14.81
CA ALA A 94 -19.13 24.06 -13.53
C ALA A 94 -18.26 23.08 -12.74
N GLY A 95 -18.08 23.36 -11.44
CA GLY A 95 -17.32 22.50 -10.55
C GLY A 95 -17.97 21.12 -10.38
N PRO A 96 -17.17 20.05 -10.30
CA PRO A 96 -17.68 18.72 -10.00
C PRO A 96 -18.34 18.69 -8.61
N ALA A 97 -19.57 18.17 -8.54
CA ALA A 97 -20.32 18.02 -7.30
C ALA A 97 -20.05 16.66 -6.61
N GLU A 98 -18.84 16.14 -6.76
CA GLU A 98 -18.46 14.83 -6.23
C GLU A 98 -18.27 14.88 -4.71
N THR A 99 -18.82 13.87 -4.03
CA THR A 99 -18.63 13.67 -2.60
C THR A 99 -18.41 12.19 -2.31
N ALA A 100 -17.66 11.91 -1.25
CA ALA A 100 -17.41 10.53 -0.82
C ALA A 100 -17.43 10.43 0.70
N SER A 101 -18.19 9.49 1.25
CA SER A 101 -18.21 9.21 2.69
C SER A 101 -17.08 8.26 3.07
N PHE A 102 -16.58 8.40 4.30
CA PHE A 102 -15.58 7.51 4.86
C PHE A 102 -15.85 7.21 6.34
N SER A 103 -15.26 6.12 6.82
CA SER A 103 -15.39 5.64 8.20
C SER A 103 -14.15 4.82 8.56
N TYR A 104 -13.35 5.32 9.51
CA TYR A 104 -12.11 4.68 9.96
C TYR A 104 -12.05 4.52 11.48
N PRO A 105 -11.46 3.43 12.01
CA PRO A 105 -11.25 3.29 13.45
C PRO A 105 -10.38 4.43 14.01
N TYR A 106 -10.78 5.03 15.12
CA TYR A 106 -10.02 6.11 15.76
C TYR A 106 -8.57 5.68 16.08
N GLY A 107 -8.41 4.48 16.65
CA GLY A 107 -7.09 3.95 17.00
C GLY A 107 -6.12 3.86 15.81
N MET A 108 -6.61 3.56 14.61
CA MET A 108 -5.80 3.57 13.38
C MET A 108 -5.35 4.98 13.05
N ILE A 109 -6.26 5.96 13.06
CA ILE A 109 -5.94 7.35 12.74
C ILE A 109 -4.94 7.94 13.74
N ASP A 110 -5.13 7.66 15.03
CA ASP A 110 -4.23 8.11 16.08
C ASP A 110 -2.82 7.50 15.95
N ALA A 111 -2.73 6.19 15.68
CA ALA A 111 -1.45 5.51 15.46
C ALA A 111 -0.70 6.09 14.25
N LEU A 112 -1.42 6.31 13.15
CA LEU A 112 -0.86 6.91 11.93
C LEU A 112 -0.42 8.35 12.13
N ALA A 113 -1.17 9.15 12.89
CA ALA A 113 -0.78 10.52 13.23
C ALA A 113 0.51 10.54 14.06
N LYS A 114 0.62 9.69 15.09
CA LYS A 114 1.84 9.56 15.90
C LYS A 114 3.04 9.13 15.05
N ALA A 115 2.82 8.21 14.12
CA ALA A 115 3.87 7.77 13.19
C ALA A 115 4.32 8.92 12.28
N ASP A 116 3.42 9.81 11.85
CA ASP A 116 3.76 10.97 11.03
C ASP A 116 4.55 12.03 11.80
N ASP A 117 4.21 12.28 13.06
CA ASP A 117 4.98 13.17 13.95
C ASP A 117 6.43 12.68 14.10
N VAL A 118 6.61 11.37 14.34
CA VAL A 118 7.94 10.75 14.44
C VAL A 118 8.68 10.71 13.11
N PHE A 119 7.96 10.58 11.98
CA PHE A 119 8.57 10.49 10.65
C PHE A 119 9.44 11.70 10.33
N PHE A 120 8.93 12.91 10.55
CA PHE A 120 9.67 14.14 10.23
C PHE A 120 10.90 14.32 11.13
N GLU A 121 10.76 14.03 12.42
CA GLU A 121 11.90 14.08 13.35
C GLU A 121 12.98 13.07 12.97
N ALA A 122 12.58 11.82 12.67
CA ALA A 122 13.49 10.76 12.26
C ALA A 122 14.18 11.08 10.93
N LEU A 123 13.49 11.73 9.99
CA LEU A 123 14.05 12.16 8.72
C LEU A 123 15.13 13.24 8.90
N ILE A 124 14.86 14.23 9.76
CA ILE A 124 15.80 15.33 10.05
C ILE A 124 17.04 14.81 10.79
N THR A 125 16.85 13.89 11.73
CA THR A 125 17.93 13.33 12.57
C THR A 125 18.68 12.16 11.92
N GLY A 126 18.17 11.63 10.80
CA GLY A 126 18.73 10.45 10.14
C GLY A 126 18.55 9.15 10.94
N ASN A 127 17.56 9.08 11.83
CA ASN A 127 17.34 7.91 12.69
C ASN A 127 16.65 6.77 11.92
N ALA A 128 17.46 5.85 11.38
CA ALA A 128 16.97 4.71 10.60
C ALA A 128 16.06 3.75 11.39
N GLU A 129 16.25 3.63 12.71
CA GLU A 129 15.41 2.77 13.56
C GLU A 129 13.99 3.33 13.64
N GLN A 130 13.84 4.61 13.95
CA GLN A 130 12.55 5.29 13.98
C GLN A 130 11.88 5.30 12.60
N LEU A 131 12.63 5.50 11.51
CA LEU A 131 12.07 5.40 10.16
C LEU A 131 11.52 4.00 9.86
N ASN A 132 12.14 2.94 10.40
CA ASN A 132 11.61 1.58 10.28
C ASN A 132 10.37 1.36 11.16
N GLU A 133 10.32 1.92 12.37
CA GLU A 133 9.12 1.90 13.23
C GLU A 133 7.92 2.58 12.60
N VAL A 134 8.14 3.75 12.01
CA VAL A 134 7.11 4.50 11.28
C VAL A 134 6.62 3.68 10.10
N ALA A 135 7.53 3.11 9.31
CA ALA A 135 7.17 2.28 8.16
C ALA A 135 6.38 1.04 8.59
N TRP A 136 6.77 0.40 9.70
CA TRP A 136 6.06 -0.75 10.25
C TRP A 136 4.65 -0.37 10.74
N THR A 137 4.52 0.70 11.51
CA THR A 137 3.21 1.20 11.98
C THR A 137 2.28 1.50 10.80
N ARG A 138 2.79 2.15 9.74
CA ARG A 138 2.01 2.41 8.52
C ARG A 138 1.60 1.11 7.82
N PHE A 139 2.51 0.14 7.75
CA PHE A 139 2.24 -1.16 7.11
C PHE A 139 1.14 -1.95 7.83
N GLN A 140 1.08 -1.90 9.17
CA GLN A 140 0.04 -2.57 9.97
C GLN A 140 -1.40 -2.15 9.61
N HIS A 141 -1.56 -1.04 8.89
CA HIS A 141 -2.84 -0.50 8.47
C HIS A 141 -3.08 -0.61 6.96
N THR A 142 -2.34 -1.46 6.24
CA THR A 142 -2.57 -1.73 4.81
C THR A 142 -3.35 -3.03 4.57
N ALA A 143 -3.87 -3.20 3.36
CA ALA A 143 -4.60 -4.40 2.96
C ALA A 143 -3.68 -5.64 2.95
N GLU A 144 -2.41 -5.46 2.58
CA GLU A 144 -1.40 -6.50 2.56
C GLU A 144 -1.14 -7.05 3.97
N PHE A 145 -1.11 -6.18 4.99
CA PHE A 145 -0.96 -6.62 6.38
C PHE A 145 -2.17 -7.45 6.83
N ALA A 146 -3.39 -7.02 6.51
CA ALA A 146 -4.61 -7.73 6.87
C ALA A 146 -4.73 -9.12 6.21
N GLN A 147 -4.08 -9.32 5.07
CA GLN A 147 -4.14 -10.57 4.29
C GLN A 147 -3.05 -11.58 4.69
N GLY A 148 -2.01 -11.19 5.44
CA GLY A 148 -0.83 -12.02 5.69
C GLY A 148 -0.48 -12.18 7.18
N ALA A 149 0.21 -13.26 7.51
CA ALA A 149 0.83 -13.45 8.82
C ALA A 149 2.19 -12.71 8.87
N TRP A 150 2.15 -11.39 9.05
CA TRP A 150 3.33 -10.55 8.99
C TRP A 150 4.05 -10.46 10.34
N THR A 151 5.34 -10.79 10.32
CA THR A 151 6.26 -10.38 11.38
C THR A 151 6.99 -9.11 10.97
N ARG A 152 7.43 -8.37 11.99
CA ARG A 152 8.23 -7.16 11.79
C ARG A 152 9.52 -7.44 11.02
N ASP A 153 10.20 -8.53 11.34
CA ASP A 153 11.45 -8.91 10.68
C ASP A 153 11.23 -9.25 9.21
N ALA A 154 10.13 -9.93 8.87
CA ALA A 154 9.78 -10.24 7.48
C ALA A 154 9.52 -8.97 6.66
N PHE A 155 8.79 -8.01 7.24
CA PHE A 155 8.55 -6.71 6.61
C PHE A 155 9.85 -5.92 6.41
N ILE A 156 10.70 -5.82 7.44
CA ILE A 156 11.97 -5.08 7.34
C ILE A 156 12.89 -5.74 6.30
N ALA A 157 12.92 -7.07 6.23
CA ALA A 157 13.68 -7.79 5.21
C ALA A 157 13.20 -7.45 3.79
N LEU A 158 11.88 -7.49 3.53
CA LEU A 158 11.33 -7.09 2.23
C LEU A 158 11.56 -5.62 1.91
N LYS A 159 11.42 -4.72 2.89
CA LYS A 159 11.68 -3.29 2.70
C LYS A 159 13.13 -3.03 2.30
N ARG A 160 14.08 -3.75 2.90
CA ARG A 160 15.51 -3.65 2.54
C ARG A 160 15.77 -4.22 1.14
N GLU A 161 15.17 -5.36 0.82
CA GLU A 161 15.25 -5.96 -0.53
C GLU A 161 14.72 -4.99 -1.59
N TYR A 162 13.52 -4.44 -1.37
CA TYR A 162 12.91 -3.42 -2.22
C TYR A 162 13.82 -2.21 -2.41
N ALA A 163 14.33 -1.63 -1.32
CA ALA A 163 15.17 -0.43 -1.36
C ALA A 163 16.51 -0.65 -2.09
N ALA A 164 17.00 -1.90 -2.13
CA ALA A 164 18.21 -2.27 -2.86
C ALA A 164 17.94 -2.70 -4.31
N SER A 165 16.67 -2.82 -4.71
CA SER A 165 16.27 -3.34 -6.02
C SER A 165 15.98 -2.22 -7.02
N ASP A 166 16.17 -2.51 -8.31
CA ASP A 166 15.81 -1.59 -9.41
C ASP A 166 14.29 -1.31 -9.48
N TYR A 167 13.46 -2.15 -8.85
CA TYR A 167 12.01 -1.97 -8.80
C TYR A 167 11.58 -0.72 -8.03
N ALA A 168 12.41 -0.20 -7.13
CA ALA A 168 12.10 1.02 -6.37
C ALA A 168 11.95 2.27 -7.24
N ILE A 169 12.40 2.23 -8.51
CA ILE A 169 12.30 3.35 -9.46
C ILE A 169 10.88 3.48 -10.03
N GLY A 170 10.10 2.40 -10.09
CA GLY A 170 8.80 2.38 -10.80
C GLY A 170 7.66 1.66 -10.10
N LEU A 171 7.90 1.05 -8.94
CA LEU A 171 6.92 0.29 -8.18
C LEU A 171 6.94 0.78 -6.73
N GLY A 172 5.79 0.95 -6.09
CA GLY A 172 5.72 1.28 -4.67
C GLY A 172 6.00 0.08 -3.76
N LEU A 173 6.45 0.31 -2.52
CA LEU A 173 6.71 -0.76 -1.55
C LEU A 173 5.50 -1.67 -1.30
N ASN A 174 4.29 -1.10 -1.20
CA ASN A 174 3.08 -1.92 -0.99
C ASN A 174 2.78 -2.80 -2.20
N GLU A 175 3.01 -2.32 -3.42
CA GLU A 175 2.84 -3.11 -4.64
C GLU A 175 3.88 -4.22 -4.72
N TYR A 176 5.12 -3.94 -4.31
CA TYR A 176 6.19 -4.94 -4.19
C TYR A 176 5.85 -6.02 -3.17
N ILE A 177 5.32 -5.64 -2.00
CA ILE A 177 4.84 -6.59 -0.99
C ILE A 177 3.64 -7.39 -1.52
N GLY A 178 2.68 -6.75 -2.19
CA GLY A 178 1.56 -7.44 -2.83
C GLY A 178 2.01 -8.45 -3.87
N TRP A 179 3.03 -8.14 -4.66
CA TRP A 179 3.67 -9.06 -5.59
C TRP A 179 4.31 -10.25 -4.87
N PHE A 180 5.03 -10.01 -3.76
CA PHE A 180 5.56 -11.07 -2.91
C PHE A 180 4.46 -12.00 -2.41
N MET A 181 3.35 -11.46 -1.90
CA MET A 181 2.24 -12.24 -1.37
C MET A 181 1.61 -13.14 -2.45
N LYS A 182 1.27 -12.58 -3.60
CA LYS A 182 0.73 -13.34 -4.74
C LYS A 182 1.68 -14.45 -5.17
N SER A 183 2.97 -14.14 -5.26
CA SER A 183 3.97 -15.13 -5.64
C SER A 183 4.13 -16.22 -4.56
N ALA A 184 3.93 -15.89 -3.28
CA ALA A 184 3.98 -16.87 -2.17
C ALA A 184 2.77 -17.83 -2.17
N GLU A 185 1.64 -17.46 -2.77
CA GLU A 185 0.49 -18.37 -2.93
C GLU A 185 0.81 -19.60 -3.78
N ALA A 186 1.86 -19.53 -4.61
CA ALA A 186 2.36 -20.64 -5.40
C ALA A 186 3.17 -21.66 -4.58
N LEU A 187 3.45 -21.37 -3.31
CA LEU A 187 4.31 -22.19 -2.44
C LEU A 187 3.48 -23.01 -1.45
N ASP A 188 3.95 -24.21 -1.15
CA ASP A 188 3.43 -25.05 -0.07
C ASP A 188 4.00 -24.60 1.30
N PRO A 189 3.52 -25.17 2.43
CA PRO A 189 4.02 -24.80 3.76
C PRO A 189 5.53 -25.07 3.99
N SER A 190 6.17 -25.88 3.15
CA SER A 190 7.62 -26.14 3.22
C SER A 190 8.44 -25.10 2.42
N GLY A 191 7.76 -24.24 1.64
CA GLY A 191 8.39 -23.27 0.76
C GLY A 191 8.71 -23.83 -0.63
N ALA A 192 8.25 -25.04 -0.96
CA ALA A 192 8.39 -25.62 -2.30
C ALA A 192 7.24 -25.19 -3.22
N LEU A 193 7.44 -25.25 -4.53
CA LEU A 193 6.37 -24.99 -5.50
C LEU A 193 5.27 -26.05 -5.36
N LYS A 194 4.01 -25.62 -5.33
CA LYS A 194 2.88 -26.54 -5.32
C LYS A 194 2.84 -27.39 -6.61
N PRO A 195 2.38 -28.64 -6.56
CA PRO A 195 2.36 -29.53 -7.74
C PRO A 195 1.64 -28.93 -8.96
N GLU A 196 0.54 -28.22 -8.74
CA GLU A 196 -0.21 -27.55 -9.82
C GLU A 196 0.58 -26.42 -10.49
N VAL A 197 1.45 -25.72 -9.74
CA VAL A 197 2.32 -24.66 -10.25
C VAL A 197 3.46 -25.28 -11.05
N VAL A 198 4.03 -26.39 -10.57
CA VAL A 198 5.05 -27.15 -11.30
C VAL A 198 4.50 -27.62 -12.65
N ALA A 199 3.30 -28.21 -12.67
CA ALA A 199 2.67 -28.66 -13.91
C ALA A 199 2.40 -27.50 -14.88
N GLN A 200 1.95 -26.35 -14.39
CA GLN A 200 1.78 -25.14 -15.21
C GLN A 200 3.10 -24.64 -15.77
N ALA A 201 4.15 -24.58 -14.95
CA ALA A 201 5.49 -24.16 -15.35
C ALA A 201 6.05 -25.09 -16.43
N GLU A 202 5.91 -26.40 -16.28
CA GLU A 202 6.33 -27.40 -17.27
C GLU A 202 5.60 -27.22 -18.61
N SER A 203 4.29 -26.98 -18.58
CA SER A 203 3.51 -26.71 -19.79
C SER A 203 3.97 -25.44 -20.52
N MET A 204 4.37 -24.39 -19.79
CA MET A 204 4.94 -23.17 -20.38
C MET A 204 6.32 -23.43 -20.99
N LEU A 205 7.16 -24.20 -20.30
CA LEU A 205 8.48 -24.58 -20.80
C LEU A 205 8.42 -25.53 -22.01
N ASP A 206 7.32 -26.27 -22.20
CA ASP A 206 7.06 -26.99 -23.45
C ASP A 206 6.79 -26.03 -24.60
N ALA A 207 6.00 -24.97 -24.36
CA ALA A 207 5.68 -23.97 -25.38
C ALA A 207 6.88 -23.12 -25.82
N TRP A 208 7.91 -22.99 -24.97
CA TRP A 208 9.11 -22.19 -25.24
C TRP A 208 10.41 -22.99 -25.34
N SER A 209 10.31 -24.26 -25.72
CA SER A 209 11.45 -25.19 -25.72
C SER A 209 12.63 -24.78 -26.60
N GLU A 210 12.43 -23.87 -27.56
CA GLU A 210 13.45 -23.37 -28.48
C GLU A 210 14.27 -22.19 -27.90
N THR A 211 13.85 -21.63 -26.76
CA THR A 211 14.57 -20.55 -26.08
C THR A 211 15.76 -21.12 -25.30
N ASP A 212 16.85 -20.35 -25.18
CA ASP A 212 17.97 -20.69 -24.31
C ASP A 212 17.58 -20.72 -22.82
N THR A 213 18.43 -21.30 -21.97
CA THR A 213 18.15 -21.48 -20.54
C THR A 213 17.78 -20.18 -19.83
N GLU A 214 18.54 -19.11 -20.08
CA GLU A 214 18.29 -17.81 -19.45
C GLU A 214 16.98 -17.19 -19.96
N GLY A 215 16.67 -17.31 -21.25
CA GLY A 215 15.38 -16.90 -21.78
C GLY A 215 14.22 -17.72 -21.22
N GLN A 216 14.37 -19.03 -21.02
CA GLN A 216 13.36 -19.87 -20.36
C GLN A 216 13.11 -19.41 -18.91
N LYS A 217 14.18 -19.15 -18.14
CA LYS A 217 14.08 -18.62 -16.77
C LYS A 217 13.38 -17.25 -16.73
N PHE A 218 13.75 -16.37 -17.65
CA PHE A 218 13.15 -15.04 -17.78
C PHE A 218 11.65 -15.11 -18.11
N TRP A 219 11.28 -15.83 -19.17
CA TRP A 219 9.90 -15.90 -19.62
C TRP A 219 9.01 -16.64 -18.62
N LEU A 220 9.53 -17.68 -17.97
CA LEU A 220 8.79 -18.36 -16.91
C LEU A 220 8.50 -17.41 -15.74
N SER A 221 9.53 -16.73 -15.24
CA SER A 221 9.38 -15.79 -14.12
C SER A 221 8.46 -14.62 -14.46
N ARG A 222 8.50 -14.13 -15.71
CA ARG A 222 7.65 -13.05 -16.18
C ARG A 222 6.18 -13.47 -16.32
N ASN A 223 5.90 -14.62 -16.94
CA ASN A 223 4.52 -15.05 -17.21
C ASN A 223 3.79 -15.57 -15.98
N LEU A 224 4.53 -16.07 -14.98
CA LEU A 224 3.98 -16.49 -13.70
C LEU A 224 4.04 -15.39 -12.63
N GLU A 225 4.38 -14.15 -13.02
CA GLU A 225 4.50 -13.00 -12.12
C GLU A 225 5.31 -13.35 -10.86
N VAL A 226 6.50 -13.92 -11.03
CA VAL A 226 7.31 -14.45 -9.93
C VAL A 226 8.11 -13.34 -9.24
N HIS A 227 7.85 -13.14 -7.95
CA HIS A 227 8.59 -12.18 -7.13
C HIS A 227 10.09 -12.54 -7.08
N PRO A 228 11.03 -11.56 -7.10
CA PRO A 228 12.47 -11.81 -7.13
C PRO A 228 12.96 -12.83 -6.09
N ARG A 229 12.47 -12.72 -4.85
CA ARG A 229 12.74 -13.67 -3.76
C ARG A 229 12.46 -15.14 -4.11
N HIS A 230 11.48 -15.43 -4.97
CA HIS A 230 11.09 -16.79 -5.33
C HIS A 230 11.69 -17.25 -6.67
N GLN A 231 12.37 -16.38 -7.43
CA GLN A 231 12.88 -16.70 -8.77
C GLN A 231 13.83 -17.89 -8.79
N ALA A 232 14.62 -18.09 -7.73
CA ALA A 232 15.53 -19.23 -7.63
C ALA A 232 14.80 -20.59 -7.71
N LEU A 233 13.59 -20.71 -7.16
CA LEU A 233 12.79 -21.95 -7.21
C LEU A 233 12.39 -22.29 -8.65
N TYR A 234 11.98 -21.28 -9.42
CA TYR A 234 11.61 -21.44 -10.83
C TYR A 234 12.84 -21.66 -11.72
N GLY A 235 13.97 -21.01 -11.39
CA GLY A 235 15.25 -21.25 -12.04
C GLY A 235 15.69 -22.71 -11.92
N GLN A 236 15.56 -23.28 -10.71
CA GLN A 236 15.88 -24.68 -10.46
C GLN A 236 14.99 -25.63 -11.29
N LEU A 237 13.70 -25.32 -11.44
CA LEU A 237 12.79 -26.12 -12.26
C LEU A 237 13.23 -26.18 -13.73
N VAL A 238 13.73 -25.06 -14.29
CA VAL A 238 14.32 -25.02 -15.64
C VAL A 238 15.59 -25.88 -15.70
N ASP A 239 16.48 -25.72 -14.72
CA ASP A 239 17.76 -26.43 -14.67
C ASP A 239 17.56 -27.96 -14.56
N ASP A 240 16.65 -28.42 -13.69
CA ASP A 240 16.30 -29.84 -13.49
C ASP A 240 15.72 -30.46 -14.77
N ARG A 241 14.85 -29.72 -15.46
CA ARG A 241 14.24 -30.16 -16.72
C ARG A 241 15.27 -30.32 -17.83
N LEU A 242 16.23 -29.41 -17.93
CA LEU A 242 17.31 -29.50 -18.92
C LEU A 242 18.26 -30.67 -18.59
N ALA A 243 18.57 -30.89 -17.32
CA ALA A 243 19.35 -32.04 -16.88
C ALA A 243 18.66 -33.37 -17.21
N ALA A 244 17.34 -33.45 -17.05
CA ALA A 244 16.55 -34.64 -17.42
C ALA A 244 16.48 -34.90 -18.93
N LYS A 245 16.64 -33.87 -19.77
CA LYS A 245 16.70 -33.98 -21.24
C LYS A 245 18.09 -34.25 -21.79
N ALA A 246 19.15 -34.08 -20.99
CA ALA A 246 20.50 -34.43 -21.40
C ALA A 246 20.55 -35.97 -21.60
N PRO A 247 20.74 -36.47 -22.83
CA PRO A 247 20.76 -37.91 -23.07
C PRO A 247 21.87 -38.52 -22.23
N GLY A 248 21.57 -39.64 -21.56
CA GLY A 248 22.55 -40.41 -20.82
C GLY A 248 23.79 -40.61 -21.68
N MET A 249 24.89 -39.94 -21.33
CA MET A 249 26.18 -40.25 -21.90
C MET A 249 26.45 -41.71 -21.58
N GLY A 250 26.51 -42.52 -22.63
CA GLY A 250 26.52 -43.97 -22.58
C GLY A 250 27.56 -44.51 -21.60
N ARG A 251 27.17 -45.58 -20.92
CA ARG A 251 28.10 -46.64 -20.55
C ARG A 251 28.15 -47.63 -21.70
#